data_AF-A0A3C1IDI7-F1
#
_entry.id   AF-A0A3C1IDI7-F1
#
_cell.length_a   1.000
_cell.length_b   1.000
_cell.length_c   1.000
_cell.angle_alpha   90.00
_cell.angle_beta   90.00
_cell.angle_gamma   90.00
#
_symmetry.space_group_name_H-M   'P 1'
#
loop_
_entity.id
_entity.type
_entity.pdbx_description
1 polymer ?
#
loop_
_entity_poly.entity_id
_entity_poly.type
_entity_poly.pdbx_seq_one_letter_code
_entity_poly.pdbx_strand_id
1 'polypeptide(L)'
;MRLTLAVLLYIFMAFSAFGKGNLSTLIADKGLSHALRDLQAIPKPSANEHFAIAGLIFLHSIEKSMQQAYDMGLNLENTDLPILALPIPHNPDPSNFSPDIIDNIFRRVQTDMDQARHNLKFINPSDTVSVPIDLADIWFDIDQNGQRSDSEDILPLLERSMGWNATSRLKDQAGNAKRDWSVTVVFDLADTAWLHAYTHFLSAFSDFLLAFSTTGPITEVMTAAVQSQQLLSLRQVDRFQIDKFIPIIDILAVFLLTFEQTPDPELTRSTQQHLLQMVAHNRIFWAR
;
A
#
# COMPACT_ATOMS: atom_id res chain seq x y z
N MET A 1 3.50 -9.85 13.10
CA MET A 1 4.87 -9.37 13.44
C MET A 1 5.13 -8.12 12.58
N ARG A 2 5.05 -6.92 13.17
CA ARG A 2 4.94 -5.58 12.51
C ARG A 2 6.19 -5.08 11.75
N LEU A 3 6.96 -5.98 11.13
CA LEU A 3 8.29 -5.69 10.60
C LEU A 3 8.30 -5.25 9.12
N THR A 4 7.20 -5.43 8.37
CA THR A 4 7.16 -5.10 6.93
C THR A 4 6.95 -3.61 6.62
N LEU A 5 6.42 -2.82 7.56
CA LEU A 5 6.22 -1.38 7.36
C LEU A 5 7.32 -0.47 7.93
N ALA A 6 8.21 -1.01 8.78
CA ALA A 6 9.29 -0.25 9.42
C ALA A 6 10.41 0.19 8.47
N VAL A 7 10.40 -0.31 7.23
CA VAL A 7 11.46 -0.06 6.25
C VAL A 7 11.29 1.31 5.54
N LEU A 8 10.11 1.93 5.64
CA LEU A 8 9.80 3.19 4.96
C LEU A 8 10.36 4.47 5.61
N LEU A 9 10.94 4.42 6.82
CA LEU A 9 11.20 5.67 7.57
C LEU A 9 12.47 5.71 8.43
N TYR A 10 13.41 4.78 8.27
CA TYR A 10 14.74 4.96 8.86
C TYR A 10 15.69 5.55 7.83
N ILE A 11 16.17 6.75 8.14
CA ILE A 11 17.03 7.66 7.35
C ILE A 11 16.10 8.63 6.61
N PHE A 12 16.08 9.92 6.96
CA PHE A 12 17.13 10.88 6.65
C PHE A 12 17.23 12.06 7.62
N MET A 13 18.46 12.50 7.87
CA MET A 13 18.81 13.92 8.00
C MET A 13 19.75 14.26 6.84
N ALA A 14 19.44 15.30 6.07
CA ALA A 14 20.28 16.49 5.87
C ALA A 14 20.05 17.19 4.52
N PHE A 15 19.84 18.52 4.64
CA PHE A 15 19.98 19.62 3.69
C PHE A 15 19.12 19.74 2.42
N SER A 16 18.71 21.00 2.19
CA SER A 16 17.76 21.48 1.20
C SER A 16 18.44 22.05 -0.04
N ALA A 17 17.79 21.92 -1.20
CA ALA A 17 17.34 23.08 -1.98
C ALA A 17 16.49 22.63 -3.19
N PHE A 18 15.17 22.70 -3.04
CA PHE A 18 14.22 23.00 -4.10
C PHE A 18 13.12 23.83 -3.43
N GLY A 19 12.55 24.80 -4.16
CA GLY A 19 11.52 25.65 -3.60
C GLY A 19 10.34 24.83 -3.09
N LYS A 20 9.95 25.04 -1.83
CA LYS A 20 8.62 24.65 -1.35
C LYS A 20 7.58 25.10 -2.38
N GLY A 21 6.74 24.18 -2.86
CA GLY A 21 5.40 24.58 -3.31
C GLY A 21 5.02 24.42 -4.79
N ASN A 22 5.31 23.29 -5.44
CA ASN A 22 4.39 22.84 -6.50
C ASN A 22 3.86 21.44 -6.19
N LEU A 23 4.74 20.44 -6.11
CA LEU A 23 4.29 19.06 -5.89
C LEU A 23 3.66 18.83 -4.51
N SER A 24 4.34 19.22 -3.43
CA SER A 24 3.83 19.05 -2.06
C SER A 24 2.45 19.71 -1.88
N THR A 25 2.33 20.98 -2.30
CA THR A 25 1.07 21.73 -2.25
C THR A 25 0.00 21.14 -3.17
N LEU A 26 0.38 20.64 -4.35
CA LEU A 26 -0.55 20.00 -5.28
C LEU A 26 -1.14 18.71 -4.68
N ILE A 27 -0.34 17.93 -3.97
CA ILE A 27 -0.81 16.76 -3.23
C ILE A 27 -1.72 17.22 -2.08
N ALA A 28 -1.31 18.21 -1.29
CA ALA A 28 -2.11 18.72 -0.17
C ALA A 28 -3.51 19.16 -0.61
N ASP A 29 -3.60 19.89 -1.73
CA ASP A 29 -4.84 20.50 -2.21
C ASP A 29 -5.72 19.54 -3.01
N LYS A 30 -5.12 18.61 -3.78
CA LYS A 30 -5.85 17.82 -4.79
C LYS A 30 -5.65 16.31 -4.73
N GLY A 31 -4.79 15.82 -3.83
CA GLY A 31 -4.51 14.39 -3.66
C GLY A 31 -3.58 13.79 -4.73
N LEU A 32 -3.20 12.53 -4.51
CA LEU A 32 -2.19 11.82 -5.30
C LEU A 32 -2.62 11.63 -6.76
N SER A 33 -3.87 11.22 -6.98
CA SER A 33 -4.42 10.96 -8.33
C SER A 33 -4.39 12.20 -9.23
N HIS A 34 -4.76 13.38 -8.69
CA HIS A 34 -4.70 14.62 -9.46
C HIS A 34 -3.26 15.07 -9.70
N ALA A 35 -2.40 15.02 -8.68
CA ALA A 35 -0.99 15.38 -8.83
C ALA A 35 -0.29 14.52 -9.89
N LEU A 36 -0.61 13.22 -9.92
CA LEU A 36 -0.05 12.29 -10.90
C LEU A 36 -0.49 12.61 -12.32
N ARG A 37 -1.79 12.90 -12.53
CA ARG A 37 -2.32 13.28 -13.85
C ARG A 37 -1.66 14.55 -14.38
N ASP A 38 -1.47 15.56 -13.52
CA ASP A 38 -0.85 16.83 -13.91
C ASP A 38 0.62 16.63 -14.34
N LEU A 39 1.39 15.84 -13.58
CA LEU A 39 2.78 15.53 -13.94
C LEU A 39 2.90 14.67 -15.19
N GLN A 40 2.00 13.70 -15.39
CA GLN A 40 1.98 12.85 -16.59
C GLN A 40 1.59 13.61 -17.87
N ALA A 41 0.93 14.76 -17.74
CA ALA A 41 0.59 15.62 -18.87
C ALA A 41 1.79 16.45 -19.38
N ILE A 42 2.91 16.46 -18.66
CA ILE A 42 4.12 17.21 -19.05
C ILE A 42 4.77 16.52 -20.27
N PRO A 43 4.89 17.19 -21.44
CA PRO A 43 5.35 16.52 -22.67
C PRO A 43 6.80 16.03 -22.63
N LYS A 44 7.65 16.67 -21.81
CA LYS A 44 9.07 16.34 -21.66
C LYS A 44 9.47 16.47 -20.18
N PRO A 45 9.17 15.47 -19.35
CA PRO A 45 9.54 15.51 -17.94
C PRO A 45 11.07 15.57 -17.77
N SER A 46 11.52 16.37 -16.83
CA SER A 46 12.87 16.42 -16.29
C SER A 46 13.12 15.24 -15.34
N ALA A 47 14.36 15.07 -14.87
CA ALA A 47 14.71 14.05 -13.88
C ALA A 47 13.87 14.19 -12.58
N ASN A 48 13.64 15.42 -12.11
CA ASN A 48 12.78 15.69 -10.96
C ASN A 48 11.32 15.24 -11.21
N GLU A 49 10.79 15.52 -12.40
CA GLU A 49 9.42 15.14 -12.75
C GLU A 49 9.29 13.63 -12.95
N HIS A 50 10.28 12.95 -13.55
CA HIS A 50 10.33 11.49 -13.61
C HIS A 50 10.39 10.84 -12.23
N PHE A 51 11.18 11.40 -11.31
CA PHE A 51 11.23 10.93 -9.92
C PHE A 51 9.88 11.13 -9.22
N ALA A 52 9.29 12.32 -9.35
CA ALA A 52 7.98 12.64 -8.79
C ALA A 52 6.87 11.73 -9.33
N ILE A 53 6.82 11.50 -10.65
CA ILE A 53 5.86 10.59 -11.28
C ILE A 53 6.04 9.18 -10.72
N ALA A 54 7.27 8.67 -10.62
CA ALA A 54 7.52 7.35 -10.07
C ALA A 54 7.08 7.23 -8.60
N GLY A 55 7.38 8.24 -7.78
CA GLY A 55 6.98 8.28 -6.37
C GLY A 55 5.46 8.37 -6.20
N LEU A 56 4.79 9.17 -7.02
CA LEU A 56 3.32 9.25 -7.01
C LEU A 56 2.66 7.97 -7.49
N ILE A 57 3.18 7.30 -8.53
CA ILE A 57 2.67 5.98 -8.94
C ILE A 57 2.80 4.98 -7.80
N PHE A 58 3.94 5.00 -7.09
CA PHE A 58 4.18 4.14 -5.93
C PHE A 58 3.14 4.37 -4.83
N LEU A 59 2.95 5.62 -4.40
CA LEU A 59 1.98 5.97 -3.35
C LEU A 59 0.53 5.73 -3.80
N HIS A 60 0.19 6.09 -5.03
CA HIS A 60 -1.15 5.91 -5.58
C HIS A 60 -1.50 4.42 -5.77
N SER A 61 -0.51 3.53 -5.92
CA SER A 61 -0.74 2.08 -5.90
C SER A 61 -1.21 1.58 -4.53
N ILE A 62 -0.65 2.15 -3.46
CA ILE A 62 -1.10 1.91 -2.07
C ILE A 62 -2.52 2.44 -1.90
N GLU A 63 -2.78 3.68 -2.34
CA GLU A 63 -4.12 4.29 -2.32
C GLU A 63 -5.16 3.41 -3.02
N LYS A 64 -4.91 2.98 -4.27
CA LYS A 64 -5.78 2.09 -5.04
C LYS A 64 -6.05 0.75 -4.34
N SER A 65 -5.09 0.25 -3.57
CA SER A 65 -5.25 -0.99 -2.81
C SER A 65 -6.18 -0.77 -1.62
N MET A 66 -6.02 0.37 -0.92
CA MET A 66 -6.90 0.78 0.17
C MET A 66 -8.32 1.09 -0.33
N GLN A 67 -8.46 1.73 -1.49
CA GLN A 67 -9.75 2.01 -2.15
C GLN A 67 -10.51 0.73 -2.48
N GLN A 68 -9.83 -0.30 -3.01
CA GLN A 68 -10.45 -1.61 -3.28
C GLN A 68 -10.89 -2.31 -1.99
N ALA A 69 -10.06 -2.26 -0.95
CA ALA A 69 -10.41 -2.83 0.35
C ALA A 69 -11.59 -2.06 0.99
N TYR A 70 -11.61 -0.73 0.89
CA TYR A 70 -12.70 0.12 1.37
C TYR A 70 -14.01 -0.17 0.64
N ASP A 71 -13.98 -0.24 -0.70
CA ASP A 71 -15.16 -0.52 -1.52
C ASP A 71 -15.86 -1.82 -1.08
N MET A 72 -15.11 -2.90 -0.84
CA MET A 72 -15.67 -4.19 -0.38
C MET A 72 -15.81 -4.32 1.14
N GLY A 73 -15.54 -3.25 1.91
CA GLY A 73 -15.64 -3.25 3.38
C GLY A 73 -14.65 -4.19 4.08
N LEU A 74 -13.49 -4.48 3.47
CA LEU A 74 -12.50 -5.42 3.97
C LEU A 74 -11.59 -4.80 5.03
N ASN A 75 -11.81 -5.14 6.28
CA ASN A 75 -10.87 -4.81 7.34
C ASN A 75 -9.81 -5.91 7.52
N LEU A 76 -8.59 -5.64 7.02
CA LEU A 76 -7.44 -6.54 7.10
C LEU A 76 -6.31 -6.01 7.99
N GLU A 77 -6.57 -5.02 8.84
CA GLU A 77 -5.57 -4.35 9.70
C GLU A 77 -4.80 -5.32 10.61
N ASN A 78 -5.41 -6.44 10.99
CA ASN A 78 -4.80 -7.45 11.86
C ASN A 78 -4.10 -8.59 11.10
N THR A 79 -3.95 -8.47 9.78
CA THR A 79 -3.21 -9.43 8.97
C THR A 79 -1.73 -9.06 8.87
N ASP A 80 -0.88 -10.03 8.53
CA ASP A 80 0.55 -9.78 8.24
C ASP A 80 0.77 -9.48 6.73
N LEU A 81 -0.27 -9.07 5.99
CA LEU A 81 -0.21 -8.77 4.55
C LEU A 81 0.18 -7.28 4.33
N PRO A 82 1.38 -6.95 3.83
CA PRO A 82 1.75 -5.61 3.36
C PRO A 82 0.64 -4.93 2.54
N ILE A 83 0.51 -3.61 2.74
CA ILE A 83 -0.53 -2.74 2.15
C ILE A 83 -1.94 -3.03 2.67
N LEU A 84 -2.34 -4.30 2.78
CA LEU A 84 -3.66 -4.71 3.29
C LEU A 84 -3.78 -4.60 4.81
N ALA A 85 -2.67 -4.67 5.54
CA ALA A 85 -2.62 -4.44 6.99
C ALA A 85 -2.74 -2.96 7.38
N LEU A 86 -2.90 -2.05 6.41
CA LEU A 86 -3.11 -0.63 6.70
C LEU A 86 -4.52 -0.41 7.27
N PRO A 87 -4.67 0.45 8.27
CA PRO A 87 -5.99 0.81 8.78
C PRO A 87 -6.79 1.54 7.70
N ILE A 88 -8.03 1.12 7.49
CA ILE A 88 -8.99 1.80 6.62
C ILE A 88 -10.24 2.20 7.41
N PRO A 89 -10.91 3.32 7.07
CA PRO A 89 -12.18 3.68 7.68
C PRO A 89 -13.27 2.64 7.34
N HIS A 90 -14.34 2.63 8.14
CA HIS A 90 -15.50 1.79 7.86
C HIS A 90 -16.27 2.34 6.66
N ASN A 91 -16.50 1.51 5.65
CA ASN A 91 -17.41 1.83 4.56
C ASN A 91 -18.87 1.54 4.99
N PRO A 92 -19.76 2.55 5.03
CA PRO A 92 -21.16 2.37 5.43
C PRO A 92 -22.02 1.60 4.41
N ASP A 93 -21.58 1.52 3.15
CA ASP A 93 -22.29 0.86 2.06
C ASP A 93 -21.31 0.06 1.18
N PRO A 94 -20.78 -1.07 1.69
CA PRO A 94 -19.80 -1.86 0.95
C PRO A 94 -20.43 -2.56 -0.26
N SER A 95 -19.67 -2.63 -1.33
CA SER A 95 -19.99 -3.43 -2.51
C SER A 95 -19.96 -4.93 -2.20
N ASN A 96 -20.49 -5.74 -3.12
CA ASN A 96 -20.49 -7.19 -2.94
C ASN A 96 -19.07 -7.75 -2.95
N PHE A 97 -18.76 -8.59 -1.95
CA PHE A 97 -17.47 -9.28 -1.88
C PHE A 97 -17.21 -10.14 -3.11
N SER A 98 -15.99 -10.03 -3.65
CA SER A 98 -15.50 -10.88 -4.74
C SER A 98 -14.32 -11.75 -4.28
N PRO A 99 -14.30 -13.06 -4.58
CA PRO A 99 -13.20 -13.95 -4.19
C PRO A 99 -11.83 -13.57 -4.75
N ASP A 100 -11.78 -12.86 -5.87
CA ASP A 100 -10.57 -12.49 -6.59
C ASP A 100 -9.95 -11.16 -6.13
N ILE A 101 -10.54 -10.48 -5.14
CA ILE A 101 -10.10 -9.14 -4.71
C ILE A 101 -8.62 -9.10 -4.33
N ILE A 102 -8.13 -10.08 -3.57
CA ILE A 102 -6.72 -10.11 -3.13
C ILE A 102 -5.79 -10.21 -4.35
N ASP A 103 -6.09 -11.12 -5.28
CA ASP A 103 -5.31 -11.28 -6.50
C ASP A 103 -5.36 -10.01 -7.36
N ASN A 104 -6.53 -9.38 -7.50
CA ASN A 104 -6.71 -8.16 -8.29
C ASN A 104 -5.91 -6.98 -7.71
N ILE A 105 -5.92 -6.81 -6.38
CA ILE A 105 -5.10 -5.81 -5.70
C ILE A 105 -3.62 -6.02 -6.04
N PHE A 106 -3.10 -7.23 -5.87
CA PHE A 106 -1.66 -7.46 -6.09
C PHE A 106 -1.25 -7.42 -7.58
N ARG A 107 -2.12 -7.80 -8.52
CA ARG A 107 -1.88 -7.60 -9.97
C ARG A 107 -1.81 -6.13 -10.34
N ARG A 108 -2.65 -5.30 -9.71
CA ARG A 108 -2.60 -3.84 -9.89
C ARG A 108 -1.32 -3.25 -9.32
N VAL A 109 -0.90 -3.69 -8.12
CA VAL A 109 0.39 -3.30 -7.53
C VAL A 109 1.55 -3.63 -8.47
N GLN A 110 1.60 -4.82 -9.06
CA GLN A 110 2.64 -5.17 -10.05
C GLN A 110 2.68 -4.19 -11.22
N THR A 111 1.52 -3.92 -11.82
CA THR A 111 1.38 -3.02 -12.97
C THR A 111 1.89 -1.63 -12.64
N ASP A 112 1.47 -1.08 -11.50
CA ASP A 112 1.88 0.25 -11.05
C ASP A 112 3.39 0.28 -10.72
N MET A 113 3.94 -0.75 -10.07
CA MET A 113 5.38 -0.82 -9.78
C MET A 113 6.24 -0.91 -11.05
N ASP A 114 5.78 -1.61 -12.08
CA ASP A 114 6.44 -1.63 -13.39
C ASP A 114 6.43 -0.23 -14.04
N GLN A 115 5.30 0.48 -13.95
CA GLN A 115 5.19 1.85 -14.47
C GLN A 115 6.08 2.83 -13.69
N ALA A 116 6.19 2.69 -12.36
CA ALA A 116 7.10 3.47 -11.54
C ALA A 116 8.56 3.21 -11.96
N ARG A 117 8.97 1.95 -12.07
CA ARG A 117 10.32 1.58 -12.57
C ARG A 117 10.59 2.10 -13.97
N HIS A 118 9.59 2.10 -14.85
CA HIS A 118 9.74 2.64 -16.20
C HIS A 118 10.10 4.12 -16.17
N ASN A 119 9.46 4.91 -15.30
CA ASN A 119 9.77 6.34 -15.15
C ASN A 119 11.18 6.58 -14.60
N LEU A 120 11.62 5.76 -13.64
CA LEU A 120 12.95 5.91 -13.05
C LEU A 120 14.10 5.65 -14.04
N LYS A 121 13.86 4.87 -15.12
CA LYS A 121 14.87 4.64 -16.18
C LYS A 121 15.28 5.90 -16.93
N PHE A 122 14.49 6.96 -16.89
CA PHE A 122 14.80 8.23 -17.55
C PHE A 122 15.68 9.16 -16.70
N ILE A 123 16.04 8.75 -15.48
CA ILE A 123 16.94 9.50 -14.60
C ILE A 123 18.36 8.94 -14.75
N ASN A 124 19.27 9.78 -15.24
CA ASN A 124 20.66 9.40 -15.46
C ASN A 124 21.50 9.63 -14.19
N PRO A 125 22.60 8.88 -14.00
CA PRO A 125 23.51 9.10 -12.87
C PRO A 125 24.17 10.49 -12.83
N SER A 126 24.16 11.24 -13.94
CA SER A 126 24.65 12.61 -14.03
C SER A 126 23.59 13.68 -13.74
N ASP A 127 22.33 13.29 -13.60
CA ASP A 127 21.24 14.23 -13.36
C ASP A 127 21.27 14.74 -11.93
N THR A 128 20.76 15.95 -11.73
CA THR A 128 20.52 16.50 -10.39
C THR A 128 19.05 16.26 -10.04
N VAL A 129 18.82 15.48 -8.99
CA VAL A 129 17.48 15.25 -8.43
C VAL A 129 17.36 15.99 -7.10
N SER A 130 16.28 16.75 -6.94
CA SER A 130 15.93 17.48 -5.71
C SER A 130 14.42 17.72 -5.69
N VAL A 131 13.69 16.88 -4.95
CA VAL A 131 12.22 16.90 -4.89
C VAL A 131 11.76 17.06 -3.43
N PRO A 132 11.27 18.24 -3.02
CA PRO A 132 10.86 18.52 -1.66
C PRO A 132 9.39 18.11 -1.45
N ILE A 133 9.14 17.29 -0.43
CA ILE A 133 7.80 16.87 -0.02
C ILE A 133 7.66 17.08 1.48
N ASP A 134 6.64 17.82 1.90
CA ASP A 134 6.21 17.84 3.28
C ASP A 134 5.39 16.58 3.56
N LEU A 135 5.80 15.78 4.53
CA LEU A 135 5.06 14.57 4.89
C LEU A 135 3.65 14.88 5.41
N ALA A 136 3.43 16.10 5.93
CA ALA A 136 2.10 16.56 6.34
C ALA A 136 1.18 16.86 5.15
N ASP A 137 1.70 16.98 3.92
CA ASP A 137 0.90 17.24 2.73
C ASP A 137 0.38 15.95 2.08
N ILE A 138 0.87 14.78 2.48
CA ILE A 138 0.49 13.49 1.90
C ILE A 138 -0.75 12.94 2.61
N TRP A 139 -1.75 12.59 1.83
CA TRP A 139 -2.97 11.90 2.25
C TRP A 139 -3.43 10.94 1.14
N PHE A 140 -4.20 9.92 1.52
CA PHE A 140 -4.76 8.91 0.62
C PHE A 140 -6.27 9.10 0.51
N ASP A 141 -6.80 9.32 -0.68
CA ASP A 141 -8.25 9.41 -0.95
C ASP A 141 -8.88 8.00 -0.90
N ILE A 142 -9.13 7.48 0.31
CA ILE A 142 -9.50 6.08 0.55
C ILE A 142 -10.96 5.84 0.12
N ASP A 143 -11.85 6.77 0.43
CA ASP A 143 -13.27 6.66 0.09
C ASP A 143 -13.62 7.20 -1.32
N GLN A 144 -12.61 7.69 -2.05
CA GLN A 144 -12.72 8.20 -3.42
C GLN A 144 -13.62 9.43 -3.56
N ASN A 145 -13.78 10.22 -2.49
CA ASN A 145 -14.59 11.44 -2.52
C ASN A 145 -13.80 12.67 -3.04
N GLY A 146 -12.48 12.55 -3.20
CA GLY A 146 -11.58 13.60 -3.69
C GLY A 146 -11.33 14.74 -2.70
N GLN A 147 -11.63 14.54 -1.42
CA GLN A 147 -11.50 15.51 -0.33
C GLN A 147 -10.71 14.89 0.82
N ARG A 148 -9.72 15.64 1.30
CA ARG A 148 -8.89 15.21 2.43
C ARG A 148 -9.69 15.13 3.72
N SER A 149 -9.65 13.98 4.39
CA SER A 149 -10.15 13.79 5.75
C SER A 149 -9.05 13.42 6.77
N ASP A 150 -9.32 13.60 8.07
CA ASP A 150 -8.36 13.26 9.13
C ASP A 150 -8.02 11.75 9.17
N SER A 151 -8.92 10.88 8.68
CA SER A 151 -8.70 9.43 8.57
C SER A 151 -7.80 9.01 7.42
N GLU A 152 -7.46 9.95 6.54
CA GLU A 152 -6.75 9.71 5.28
C GLU A 152 -5.32 10.28 5.28
N ASP A 153 -4.98 11.03 6.32
CA ASP A 153 -3.63 11.54 6.52
C ASP A 153 -2.63 10.40 6.70
N ILE A 154 -1.51 10.44 5.96
CA ILE A 154 -0.51 9.37 5.99
C ILE A 154 0.07 9.15 7.39
N LEU A 155 0.18 10.21 8.19
CA LEU A 155 0.87 10.18 9.47
C LEU A 155 0.08 9.41 10.55
N PRO A 156 -1.19 9.75 10.84
CA PRO A 156 -2.04 8.91 11.69
C PRO A 156 -2.10 7.45 11.24
N LEU A 157 -2.15 7.19 9.92
CA LEU A 157 -2.16 5.84 9.37
C LEU A 157 -0.85 5.09 9.69
N LEU A 158 0.30 5.73 9.47
CA LEU A 158 1.61 5.17 9.78
C LEU A 158 1.80 4.94 11.28
N GLU A 159 1.35 5.84 12.14
CA GLU A 159 1.42 5.67 13.59
C GLU A 159 0.62 4.49 14.10
N ARG A 160 -0.62 4.38 13.64
CA ARG A 160 -1.51 3.28 13.98
C ARG A 160 -0.93 1.96 13.51
N SER A 161 -0.41 1.90 12.27
CA SER A 161 0.20 0.69 11.72
C SER A 161 1.48 0.26 12.47
N MET A 162 2.35 1.20 12.84
CA MET A 162 3.61 0.90 13.53
C MET A 162 3.44 0.70 15.03
N GLY A 163 2.28 1.06 15.60
CA GLY A 163 2.14 1.22 17.06
C GLY A 163 3.11 2.27 17.61
N TRP A 164 3.50 3.23 16.77
CA TRP A 164 4.38 4.33 17.14
C TRP A 164 3.54 5.52 17.54
N ASN A 165 3.75 6.00 18.75
CA ASN A 165 3.01 7.07 19.38
C ASN A 165 3.64 8.47 19.15
N ALA A 166 4.28 8.74 18.01
CA ALA A 166 5.09 9.94 17.79
C ALA A 166 4.29 11.26 17.89
N THR A 167 3.14 11.33 17.20
CA THR A 167 2.21 12.48 17.21
C THR A 167 1.16 12.37 18.30
N SER A 168 0.91 11.18 18.86
CA SER A 168 0.07 11.05 20.07
C SER A 168 0.67 11.75 21.30
N ARG A 169 1.97 12.11 21.26
CA ARG A 169 2.63 13.01 22.24
C ARG A 169 2.43 14.51 21.95
N LEU A 170 1.71 14.84 20.88
CA LEU A 170 1.42 16.18 20.42
C LEU A 170 -0.10 16.36 20.30
N LYS A 171 -0.85 15.96 21.34
CA LYS A 171 -2.15 16.59 21.56
C LYS A 171 -1.91 17.96 22.16
N ASP A 172 -2.59 18.99 21.66
CA ASP A 172 -2.60 20.27 22.37
C ASP A 172 -3.24 20.09 23.77
N GLN A 173 -3.20 21.14 24.60
CA GLN A 173 -3.81 21.06 25.94
C GLN A 173 -5.33 20.79 25.91
N ALA A 174 -5.98 20.90 24.74
CA ALA A 174 -7.39 20.63 24.51
C ALA A 174 -7.67 19.22 23.96
N GLY A 175 -6.64 18.40 23.70
CA GLY A 175 -6.79 17.03 23.21
C GLY A 175 -6.88 16.88 21.70
N ASN A 176 -6.71 17.97 20.93
CA ASN A 176 -6.73 17.94 19.47
C ASN A 176 -5.38 17.48 18.93
N ALA A 177 -5.38 16.79 17.79
CA ALA A 177 -4.15 16.45 17.07
C ALA A 177 -3.44 17.75 16.67
N LYS A 178 -2.23 17.96 17.16
CA LYS A 178 -1.44 19.15 16.82
C LYS A 178 -0.90 18.97 15.40
N ARG A 179 -1.51 19.67 14.43
CA ARG A 179 -1.10 19.72 13.02
C ARG A 179 0.23 20.49 12.78
N ASP A 180 0.92 20.95 13.83
CA ASP A 180 2.10 21.80 13.73
C ASP A 180 3.42 21.05 13.42
N TRP A 181 3.36 19.73 13.23
CA TRP A 181 4.51 18.96 12.80
C TRP A 181 4.56 18.95 11.27
N SER A 182 5.60 19.56 10.70
CA SER A 182 5.94 19.50 9.28
C SER A 182 7.37 18.98 9.15
N VAL A 183 7.55 17.94 8.35
CA VAL A 183 8.88 17.45 7.98
C VAL A 183 8.95 17.43 6.48
N THR A 184 9.70 18.38 5.94
CA THR A 184 10.03 18.40 4.53
C THR A 184 11.21 17.47 4.29
N VAL A 185 10.96 16.39 3.57
CA VAL A 185 11.99 15.51 2.99
C VAL A 185 12.35 16.07 1.62
N VAL A 186 13.65 16.18 1.33
CA VAL A 186 14.13 16.54 -0.01
C VAL A 186 14.74 15.29 -0.61
N PHE A 187 14.00 14.64 -1.51
CA PHE A 187 14.48 13.46 -2.19
C PHE A 187 15.53 13.81 -3.23
N ASP A 188 16.62 13.06 -3.25
CA ASP A 188 17.79 13.30 -4.08
C ASP A 188 18.06 12.16 -5.07
N LEU A 189 19.24 12.18 -5.69
CA LEU A 189 19.62 11.16 -6.67
C LEU A 189 19.81 9.78 -6.02
N ALA A 190 20.25 9.67 -4.76
CA ALA A 190 20.33 8.40 -4.06
C ALA A 190 18.93 7.78 -3.90
N ASP A 191 17.93 8.61 -3.61
CA ASP A 191 16.54 8.15 -3.42
C ASP A 191 15.93 7.51 -4.68
N THR A 192 16.47 7.77 -5.87
CA THR A 192 16.09 7.04 -7.10
C THR A 192 16.36 5.54 -6.96
N ALA A 193 17.50 5.17 -6.36
CA ALA A 193 17.89 3.79 -6.13
C ALA A 193 17.09 3.18 -4.98
N TRP A 194 16.79 3.95 -3.94
CA TRP A 194 15.87 3.55 -2.88
C TRP A 194 14.51 3.19 -3.47
N LEU A 195 13.89 4.11 -4.23
CA LEU A 195 12.56 3.90 -4.80
C LEU A 195 12.54 2.71 -5.77
N HIS A 196 13.57 2.55 -6.60
CA HIS A 196 13.76 1.35 -7.42
C HIS A 196 13.72 0.06 -6.58
N ALA A 197 14.44 0.02 -5.45
CA ALA A 197 14.45 -1.15 -4.57
C ALA A 197 13.06 -1.46 -4.02
N TYR A 198 12.32 -0.47 -3.52
CA TYR A 198 10.99 -0.70 -2.94
C TYR A 198 9.92 -1.04 -3.97
N THR A 199 10.06 -0.58 -5.22
CA THR A 199 9.20 -1.09 -6.29
C THR A 199 9.40 -2.60 -6.49
N HIS A 200 10.65 -3.08 -6.44
CA HIS A 200 10.95 -4.50 -6.55
C HIS A 200 10.50 -5.28 -5.32
N PHE A 201 10.60 -4.70 -4.12
CA PHE A 201 10.06 -5.31 -2.91
C PHE A 201 8.55 -5.58 -3.04
N LEU A 202 7.78 -4.56 -3.42
CA LEU A 202 6.33 -4.72 -3.60
C LEU A 202 6.00 -5.72 -4.72
N SER A 203 6.72 -5.68 -5.85
CA SER A 203 6.51 -6.67 -6.91
C SER A 203 6.87 -8.10 -6.49
N ALA A 204 7.96 -8.29 -5.72
CA ALA A 204 8.32 -9.60 -5.18
C ALA A 204 7.22 -10.15 -4.27
N PHE A 205 6.67 -9.29 -3.41
CA PHE A 205 5.60 -9.66 -2.49
C PHE A 205 4.30 -9.99 -3.24
N SER A 206 3.95 -9.19 -4.25
CA SER A 206 2.82 -9.48 -5.15
C SER A 206 2.99 -10.81 -5.88
N ASP A 207 4.14 -11.06 -6.50
CA ASP A 207 4.44 -12.33 -7.18
C ASP A 207 4.32 -13.50 -6.22
N PHE A 208 4.83 -13.34 -5.00
CA PHE A 208 4.78 -14.39 -3.99
C PHE A 208 3.35 -14.76 -3.63
N LEU A 209 2.48 -13.78 -3.36
CA LEU A 209 1.09 -14.04 -3.05
C LEU A 209 0.32 -14.61 -4.24
N LEU A 210 0.53 -14.06 -5.43
CA LEU A 210 -0.12 -14.53 -6.65
C LEU A 210 0.30 -15.94 -7.03
N ALA A 211 1.53 -16.36 -6.68
CA ALA A 211 1.97 -17.74 -6.87
C ALA A 211 1.09 -18.74 -6.12
N PHE A 212 0.51 -18.33 -4.99
CA PHE A 212 -0.40 -19.14 -4.17
C PHE A 212 -1.87 -18.71 -4.29
N SER A 213 -2.25 -17.89 -5.28
CA SER A 213 -3.61 -17.37 -5.58
C SER A 213 -4.71 -17.76 -4.59
N THR A 214 -5.28 -16.78 -3.89
CA THR A 214 -6.33 -17.05 -2.89
C THR A 214 -7.71 -17.20 -3.50
N THR A 215 -7.88 -16.88 -4.79
CA THR A 215 -9.19 -16.85 -5.48
C THR A 215 -9.91 -18.19 -5.41
N GLY A 216 -9.22 -19.28 -5.76
CA GLY A 216 -9.78 -20.64 -5.71
C GLY A 216 -10.19 -21.05 -4.29
N PRO A 217 -9.27 -21.02 -3.31
CA PRO A 217 -9.55 -21.30 -1.91
C PRO A 217 -10.74 -20.50 -1.34
N ILE A 218 -10.81 -19.19 -1.59
CA ILE A 218 -11.91 -18.34 -1.12
C ILE A 218 -13.24 -18.76 -1.77
N THR A 219 -13.24 -19.02 -3.08
CA THR A 219 -14.44 -19.46 -3.81
C THR A 219 -14.98 -20.78 -3.25
N GLU A 220 -14.09 -21.73 -2.96
CA GLU A 220 -14.45 -23.03 -2.41
C GLU A 220 -15.07 -22.89 -1.01
N VAL A 221 -14.42 -22.15 -0.11
CA VAL A 221 -14.91 -21.93 1.26
C VAL A 221 -16.25 -21.20 1.24
N MET A 222 -16.42 -20.17 0.41
CA MET A 222 -17.71 -19.48 0.26
C MET A 222 -18.81 -20.42 -0.24
N THR A 223 -18.51 -21.27 -1.20
CA THR A 223 -19.47 -22.27 -1.71
C THR A 223 -19.86 -23.27 -0.62
N ALA A 224 -18.89 -23.76 0.14
CA ALA A 224 -19.11 -24.66 1.27
C ALA A 224 -19.91 -24.00 2.40
N ALA A 225 -19.67 -22.72 2.68
CA ALA A 225 -20.40 -21.96 3.69
C ALA A 225 -21.89 -21.82 3.34
N VAL A 226 -22.21 -21.50 2.08
CA VAL A 226 -23.61 -21.45 1.59
C VAL A 226 -24.30 -22.80 1.73
N GLN A 227 -23.65 -23.90 1.34
CA GLN A 227 -24.18 -25.25 1.48
C GLN A 227 -24.39 -25.64 2.95
N SER A 228 -23.44 -25.27 3.83
CA SER A 228 -23.51 -25.54 5.26
C SER A 228 -24.66 -24.79 5.92
N GLN A 229 -24.89 -23.52 5.56
CA GLN A 229 -26.04 -22.75 6.04
C GLN A 229 -27.38 -23.39 5.64
N GLN A 230 -27.50 -23.90 4.42
CA GLN A 230 -28.69 -24.63 3.97
C GLN A 230 -28.92 -25.89 4.83
N LEU A 231 -27.89 -26.69 5.09
CA LEU A 231 -28.00 -27.89 5.92
C LEU A 231 -28.35 -27.58 7.38
N LEU A 232 -27.76 -26.54 7.97
CA LEU A 232 -28.05 -26.13 9.35
C LEU A 232 -29.47 -25.61 9.52
N SER A 233 -30.01 -24.91 8.50
CA SER A 233 -31.40 -24.44 8.50
C SER A 233 -32.43 -25.57 8.58
N LEU A 234 -32.10 -26.76 8.06
CA LEU A 234 -32.96 -27.94 8.11
C LEU A 234 -32.98 -28.63 9.48
N ARG A 235 -31.95 -28.41 10.32
CA ARG A 235 -31.73 -29.17 11.56
C ARG A 235 -32.13 -28.45 12.85
N GLN A 236 -32.66 -27.23 12.79
CA GLN A 236 -33.01 -26.39 13.96
C GLN A 236 -31.90 -26.37 15.04
N VAL A 237 -30.64 -26.33 14.62
CA VAL A 237 -29.50 -26.34 15.57
C VAL A 237 -29.38 -24.99 16.27
N ASP A 238 -29.06 -25.02 17.56
CA ASP A 238 -28.88 -23.83 18.38
C ASP A 238 -27.70 -22.98 17.85
N ARG A 239 -28.03 -21.83 17.23
CA ARG A 239 -27.10 -21.00 16.44
C ARG A 239 -26.06 -20.27 17.29
N PHE A 240 -26.34 -20.07 18.58
CA PHE A 240 -25.60 -19.11 19.40
C PHE A 240 -24.12 -19.46 19.66
N GLN A 241 -23.76 -20.75 19.66
CA GLN A 241 -22.36 -21.17 19.81
C GLN A 241 -21.65 -21.34 18.45
N ILE A 242 -22.38 -21.75 17.41
CA ILE A 242 -21.81 -22.09 16.10
C ILE A 242 -21.41 -20.82 15.33
N ASP A 243 -22.23 -19.76 15.41
CA ASP A 243 -22.01 -18.51 14.66
C ASP A 243 -20.69 -17.80 15.03
N LYS A 244 -20.13 -18.07 16.22
CA LYS A 244 -18.85 -17.49 16.65
C LYS A 244 -17.62 -18.21 16.10
N PHE A 245 -17.73 -19.50 15.76
CA PHE A 245 -16.59 -20.30 15.30
C PHE A 245 -16.52 -20.41 13.77
N ILE A 246 -17.66 -20.32 13.07
CA ILE A 246 -17.71 -20.44 11.60
C ILE A 246 -16.71 -19.48 10.92
N PRO A 247 -16.67 -18.17 11.23
CA PRO A 247 -15.75 -17.26 10.53
C PRO A 247 -14.27 -17.62 10.72
N ILE A 248 -13.90 -18.14 11.90
CA ILE A 248 -12.52 -18.56 12.19
C ILE A 248 -12.17 -19.81 11.39
N ILE A 249 -13.09 -20.77 11.32
CA ILE A 249 -12.92 -22.01 10.55
C ILE A 249 -12.78 -21.70 9.06
N ASP A 250 -13.60 -20.79 8.53
CA ASP A 250 -13.56 -20.39 7.12
C ASP A 250 -12.22 -19.74 6.76
N ILE A 251 -11.72 -18.83 7.60
CA ILE A 251 -10.39 -18.21 7.40
C ILE A 251 -9.29 -19.27 7.43
N LEU A 252 -9.30 -20.18 8.41
CA LEU A 252 -8.31 -21.25 8.51
C LEU A 252 -8.38 -22.19 7.30
N ALA A 253 -9.58 -22.51 6.81
CA ALA A 253 -9.78 -23.32 5.62
C ALA A 253 -9.19 -22.64 4.38
N VAL A 254 -9.42 -21.33 4.18
CA VAL A 254 -8.79 -20.58 3.09
C VAL A 254 -7.27 -20.67 3.18
N PHE A 255 -6.68 -20.48 4.36
CA PHE A 255 -5.23 -20.60 4.55
C PHE A 255 -4.71 -22.01 4.21
N LEU A 256 -5.37 -23.06 4.72
CA LEU A 256 -4.96 -24.44 4.47
C LEU A 256 -5.05 -24.79 2.98
N LEU A 257 -6.18 -24.51 2.34
CA LEU A 257 -6.38 -24.73 0.91
C LEU A 257 -5.36 -23.93 0.09
N THR A 258 -5.05 -22.70 0.49
CA THR A 258 -4.04 -21.88 -0.16
C THR A 258 -2.66 -22.56 -0.18
N PHE A 259 -2.25 -23.17 0.94
CA PHE A 259 -0.96 -23.86 1.07
C PHE A 259 -0.92 -25.27 0.48
N GLU A 260 -2.06 -25.91 0.27
CA GLU A 260 -2.15 -27.20 -0.44
C GLU A 260 -1.94 -27.04 -1.95
N GLN A 261 -2.09 -25.83 -2.48
CA GLN A 261 -1.83 -25.54 -3.89
C GLN A 261 -0.34 -25.71 -4.23
N THR A 262 -0.08 -26.20 -5.44
CA THR A 262 1.26 -26.11 -6.03
C THR A 262 1.47 -24.68 -6.53
N PRO A 263 2.47 -23.94 -6.03
CA PRO A 263 2.66 -22.56 -6.42
C PRO A 263 3.09 -22.42 -7.88
N ASP A 264 2.72 -21.30 -8.50
CA ASP A 264 3.16 -20.98 -9.87
C ASP A 264 4.70 -20.89 -9.94
N PRO A 265 5.37 -21.75 -10.73
CA PRO A 265 6.83 -21.79 -10.80
C PRO A 265 7.45 -20.57 -11.51
N GLU A 266 6.69 -19.84 -12.32
CA GLU A 266 7.16 -18.60 -12.96
C GLU A 266 7.12 -17.45 -11.96
N LEU A 267 6.02 -17.30 -11.22
CA LEU A 267 5.87 -16.25 -10.21
C LEU A 267 6.86 -16.43 -9.07
N THR A 268 7.10 -17.65 -8.59
CA THR A 268 8.14 -17.91 -7.57
C THR A 268 9.55 -17.54 -8.03
N ARG A 269 9.89 -17.79 -9.30
CA ARG A 269 11.16 -17.35 -9.90
C ARG A 269 11.21 -15.82 -10.04
N SER A 270 10.10 -15.20 -10.42
CA SER A 270 9.97 -13.74 -10.52
C SER A 270 10.16 -13.06 -9.14
N THR A 271 9.55 -13.60 -8.08
CA THR A 271 9.78 -13.17 -6.68
C THR A 271 11.27 -13.13 -6.36
N GLN A 272 11.99 -14.23 -6.63
CA GLN A 272 13.43 -14.30 -6.38
C GLN A 272 14.19 -13.22 -7.14
N GLN A 273 13.88 -13.03 -8.43
CA GLN A 273 14.53 -12.03 -9.27
C GLN A 273 14.30 -10.62 -8.74
N HIS A 274 13.07 -10.28 -8.35
CA HIS A 274 12.75 -9.00 -7.74
C HIS A 274 13.48 -8.78 -6.41
N LEU A 275 13.58 -9.78 -5.54
CA LEU A 275 14.36 -9.68 -4.30
C LEU A 275 15.84 -9.42 -4.57
N LEU A 276 16.42 -10.06 -5.59
CA LEU A 276 17.80 -9.82 -6.00
C LEU A 276 18.00 -8.39 -6.53
N GLN A 277 17.06 -7.88 -7.32
CA GLN A 277 17.10 -6.49 -7.81
C GLN A 277 16.93 -5.47 -6.68
N MET A 278 16.05 -5.75 -5.71
CA MET A 278 15.90 -4.94 -4.50
C MET A 278 17.24 -4.81 -3.77
N VAL A 279 17.95 -5.92 -3.56
CA VAL A 279 19.28 -5.91 -2.92
C VAL A 279 20.31 -5.14 -3.76
N ALA A 280 20.30 -5.32 -5.09
CA ALA A 280 21.21 -4.60 -5.98
C ALA A 280 21.01 -3.08 -5.91
N HIS A 281 19.76 -2.61 -5.97
CA HIS A 281 19.43 -1.20 -5.87
C HIS A 281 19.71 -0.62 -4.48
N ASN A 282 19.43 -1.36 -3.40
CA ASN A 282 19.81 -0.95 -2.06
C ASN A 282 21.33 -0.75 -1.93
N ARG A 283 22.16 -1.61 -2.54
CA ARG A 283 23.62 -1.41 -2.53
C ARG A 283 24.05 -0.11 -3.22
N ILE A 284 23.36 0.29 -4.30
CA ILE A 284 23.61 1.57 -4.98
C ILE A 284 23.23 2.73 -4.07
N PHE A 285 22.08 2.64 -3.41
CA PHE A 285 21.60 3.64 -2.46
C PHE A 285 22.61 3.89 -1.34
N TRP A 286 23.03 2.85 -0.64
CA TRP A 286 23.96 2.95 0.49
C TRP A 286 25.40 3.34 0.13
N ALA A 287 25.76 3.25 -1.15
CA ALA A 287 27.09 3.64 -1.62
C ALA A 287 27.18 5.14 -1.98
N ARG A 288 26.06 5.85 -1.99
CA ARG A 288 25.96 7.30 -2.21
C ARG A 288 25.85 8.02 -0.87
#